data_AF-A0A6G8PY37-F1
#
_entry.id   AF-A0A6G8PY37-F1
#
_cell.length_a   1.000
_cell.length_b   1.000
_cell.length_c   1.000
_cell.angle_alpha   90.00
_cell.angle_beta   90.00
_cell.angle_gamma   90.00
#
_symmetry.space_group_name_H-M   'P 1'
#
loop_
_entity.id
_entity.type
_entity.pdbx_description
1 polymer ?
#
loop_
_entity_poly.entity_id
_entity_poly.type
_entity_poly.pdbx_seq_one_letter_code
_entity_poly.pdbx_strand_id
1 'polypeptide(L)'
;MIATAETDAENSPAEERPRVLVAIEPRSYRDAVGRAIQALRPNLEVEVVEPDDLMLEVLCLNPVLVICSLPRTLRPVPGRPAWFEFHPYESPAARISIDGQYFEMEEVDLLDLLSVIDDRAAAARAG
;
A
#
# COMPACT_ATOMS: atom_id res chain seq x y z
N MET A 1 42.02 20.86 -26.15
CA MET A 1 41.27 20.31 -27.29
C MET A 1 41.32 18.79 -27.14
N ILE A 2 40.26 18.02 -26.90
CA ILE A 2 38.83 18.27 -26.70
C ILE A 2 38.41 17.16 -25.72
N ALA A 3 37.74 17.51 -24.62
CA ALA A 3 37.10 16.54 -23.74
C ALA A 3 35.89 15.96 -24.46
N THR A 4 35.76 14.64 -24.51
CA THR A 4 34.48 13.98 -24.79
C THR A 4 34.08 13.26 -23.51
N ALA A 5 33.21 13.93 -22.76
CA ALA A 5 32.37 13.27 -21.78
C ALA A 5 31.36 12.44 -22.58
N GLU A 6 31.45 11.12 -22.46
CA GLU A 6 30.32 10.25 -22.79
C GLU A 6 29.34 10.37 -21.63
N THR A 7 28.22 11.03 -21.93
CA THR A 7 27.07 11.16 -21.06
C THR A 7 26.43 9.77 -20.92
N ASP A 8 26.71 9.09 -19.82
CA ASP A 8 25.84 8.06 -19.26
C ASP A 8 24.53 8.75 -18.81
N ALA A 9 23.64 8.94 -19.78
CA ALA A 9 22.29 9.39 -19.52
C ALA A 9 21.48 8.21 -18.94
N GLU A 10 21.04 8.42 -17.71
CA GLU A 10 19.81 7.88 -17.16
C GLU A 10 19.79 6.40 -16.77
N ASN A 11 20.64 6.04 -15.80
CA ASN A 11 20.20 5.14 -14.74
C ASN A 11 20.03 5.95 -13.44
N SER A 12 19.12 6.93 -13.48
CA SER A 12 18.53 7.46 -12.25
C SER A 12 17.83 6.26 -11.59
N PRO A 13 18.02 5.96 -10.30
CA PRO A 13 17.10 5.05 -9.64
C PRO A 13 15.72 5.64 -9.89
N ALA A 14 14.84 4.90 -10.58
CA ALA A 14 13.44 5.28 -10.66
C ALA A 14 13.05 5.65 -9.24
N GLU A 15 12.61 6.90 -8.99
CA GLU A 15 12.22 7.31 -7.64
C GLU A 15 11.30 6.22 -7.11
N GLU A 16 11.75 5.43 -6.13
CA GLU A 16 11.03 4.23 -5.72
C GLU A 16 9.67 4.69 -5.21
N ARG A 17 8.65 4.48 -6.03
CA ARG A 17 7.32 4.98 -5.74
C ARG A 17 6.78 4.15 -4.60
N PRO A 18 6.23 4.77 -3.54
CA PRO A 18 5.58 4.03 -2.48
C PRO A 18 4.53 3.08 -3.06
N ARG A 19 4.62 1.82 -2.64
CA ARG A 19 3.81 0.73 -3.18
C ARG A 19 2.71 0.32 -2.21
N VAL A 20 1.51 0.13 -2.74
CA VAL A 20 0.32 -0.34 -2.01
C VAL A 20 -0.13 -1.66 -2.59
N LEU A 21 -0.35 -2.67 -1.74
CA LEU A 21 -0.97 -3.93 -2.15
C LEU A 21 -2.46 -3.92 -1.81
N VAL A 22 -3.28 -4.44 -2.73
CA VAL A 22 -4.74 -4.60 -2.54
C VAL A 22 -5.12 -6.06 -2.73
N ALA A 23 -5.58 -6.71 -1.66
CA ALA A 23 -5.95 -8.12 -1.58
C ALA A 23 -7.28 -8.30 -0.83
N ILE A 24 -8.34 -7.71 -1.40
CA ILE A 24 -9.68 -7.69 -0.82
C ILE A 24 -10.56 -8.72 -1.54
N GLU A 25 -11.51 -9.33 -0.83
CA GLU A 25 -12.62 -10.07 -1.42
C GLU A 25 -13.95 -9.31 -1.25
N PRO A 26 -14.88 -9.39 -2.23
CA PRO A 26 -14.76 -10.12 -3.50
C PRO A 26 -13.77 -9.47 -4.48
N ARG A 27 -13.22 -10.25 -5.43
CA ARG A 27 -12.35 -9.76 -6.54
C ARG A 27 -12.83 -8.46 -7.20
N SER A 28 -14.13 -8.32 -7.45
CA SER A 28 -14.69 -7.10 -8.04
C SER A 28 -14.43 -5.85 -7.20
N TYR A 29 -14.42 -6.00 -5.87
CA TYR A 29 -14.12 -4.91 -4.95
C TYR A 29 -12.65 -4.54 -4.99
N ARG A 30 -11.78 -5.55 -4.97
CA ARG A 30 -10.34 -5.36 -5.09
C ARG A 30 -9.95 -4.62 -6.36
N ASP A 31 -10.52 -5.01 -7.50
CA ASP A 31 -10.27 -4.34 -8.78
C ASP A 31 -10.76 -2.90 -8.77
N ALA A 32 -11.94 -2.64 -8.19
CA ALA A 32 -12.51 -1.29 -8.09
C ALA A 32 -11.68 -0.39 -7.18
N VAL A 33 -11.30 -0.88 -5.99
CA VAL A 33 -10.47 -0.16 -5.01
C VAL A 33 -9.10 0.13 -5.59
N GLY A 34 -8.42 -0.87 -6.17
CA GLY A 34 -7.10 -0.70 -6.78
C GLY A 34 -7.12 0.34 -7.90
N ARG A 35 -8.11 0.29 -8.80
CA ARG A 35 -8.28 1.29 -9.87
C ARG A 35 -8.55 2.69 -9.32
N ALA A 36 -9.39 2.81 -8.29
CA ALA A 36 -9.71 4.10 -7.68
C ALA A 36 -8.47 4.73 -7.04
N ILE A 37 -7.68 3.96 -6.28
CA ILE A 37 -6.42 4.43 -5.69
C ILE A 37 -5.47 4.87 -6.79
N GLN A 38 -5.24 4.04 -7.80
CA GLN A 38 -4.30 4.35 -8.88
C GLN A 38 -4.69 5.62 -9.65
N ALA A 39 -5.99 5.84 -9.89
CA ALA A 39 -6.50 7.01 -10.57
C ALA A 39 -6.38 8.29 -9.72
N LEU A 40 -6.64 8.19 -8.41
CA LEU A 40 -6.64 9.34 -7.50
C LEU A 40 -5.25 9.66 -6.95
N ARG A 41 -4.32 8.71 -6.99
CA ARG A 41 -2.94 8.83 -6.53
C ARG A 41 -1.98 8.26 -7.58
N PRO A 42 -1.82 8.96 -8.72
CA PRO A 42 -1.00 8.47 -9.82
C PRO A 42 0.47 8.29 -9.43
N ASN A 43 0.92 8.89 -8.33
CA ASN A 43 2.30 8.84 -7.78
C ASN A 43 2.60 7.60 -6.93
N LEU A 44 1.67 6.67 -6.83
CA LEU A 44 1.83 5.38 -6.16
C LEU A 44 1.92 4.25 -7.18
N GLU A 45 2.57 3.19 -6.78
CA GLU A 45 2.44 1.88 -7.42
C GLU A 45 1.35 1.10 -6.68
N VAL A 46 0.32 0.68 -7.41
CA VAL A 46 -0.80 -0.08 -6.84
C VAL A 46 -0.80 -1.47 -7.45
N GLU A 47 -0.55 -2.47 -6.64
CA GLU A 47 -0.55 -3.87 -7.04
C GLU A 47 -1.79 -4.57 -6.50
N VAL A 48 -2.60 -5.09 -7.42
CA VAL A 48 -3.79 -5.90 -7.10
C VAL A 48 -3.38 -7.36 -7.12
N VAL A 49 -3.44 -8.01 -5.96
CA VAL A 49 -2.92 -9.37 -5.77
C VAL A 49 -4.01 -10.32 -5.28
N GLU A 50 -3.85 -11.61 -5.56
CA GLU A 50 -4.74 -12.62 -4.97
C GLU A 50 -4.49 -12.74 -3.46
N PRO A 51 -5.54 -12.95 -2.63
CA PRO A 51 -5.34 -13.06 -1.18
C PRO A 51 -4.42 -14.22 -0.79
N ASP A 52 -4.44 -15.30 -1.58
CA ASP A 52 -3.60 -16.48 -1.38
C ASP A 52 -2.10 -16.18 -1.60
N ASP A 53 -1.78 -15.23 -2.47
CA ASP A 53 -0.40 -14.84 -2.80
C ASP A 53 0.10 -13.66 -1.95
N LEU A 54 -0.78 -13.02 -1.17
CA LEU A 54 -0.51 -11.76 -0.46
C LEU A 54 0.78 -11.80 0.36
N MET A 55 1.01 -12.87 1.11
CA MET A 55 2.18 -12.96 1.99
C MET A 55 3.49 -13.07 1.21
N LEU A 56 3.48 -13.73 0.06
CA LEU A 56 4.64 -13.79 -0.83
C LEU A 56 4.91 -12.41 -1.42
N GLU A 57 3.87 -11.74 -1.91
CA GLU A 57 3.98 -10.42 -2.52
C GLU A 57 4.43 -9.34 -1.52
N VAL A 58 4.00 -9.42 -0.25
CA VAL A 58 4.53 -8.54 0.80
C VAL A 58 6.04 -8.66 0.96
N LEU A 59 6.59 -9.88 0.89
CA LEU A 59 8.04 -10.10 1.01
C LEU A 59 8.80 -9.67 -0.24
N CYS A 60 8.23 -9.87 -1.42
CA CYS A 60 8.86 -9.55 -2.71
C CYS A 60 8.80 -8.06 -3.05
N LEU A 61 7.72 -7.38 -2.68
CA LEU A 61 7.40 -6.04 -3.16
C LEU A 61 7.64 -4.94 -2.10
N ASN A 62 7.89 -5.32 -0.84
CA ASN A 62 8.13 -4.40 0.28
C ASN A 62 7.18 -3.18 0.31
N PRO A 63 5.85 -3.40 0.35
CA PRO A 63 4.90 -2.30 0.28
C PRO A 63 4.93 -1.41 1.52
N VAL A 64 4.44 -0.18 1.38
CA VAL A 64 4.26 0.73 2.52
C VAL A 64 2.92 0.49 3.24
N LEU A 65 1.95 -0.04 2.50
CA LEU A 65 0.61 -0.36 2.98
C LEU A 65 0.06 -1.61 2.27
N VAL A 66 -0.58 -2.47 3.05
CA VAL A 66 -1.37 -3.60 2.58
C VAL A 66 -2.84 -3.35 2.94
N ILE A 67 -3.73 -3.46 1.96
CA ILE A 67 -5.18 -3.41 2.15
C ILE A 67 -5.73 -4.81 1.87
N CYS A 68 -6.36 -5.46 2.84
CA CYS A 68 -6.82 -6.84 2.68
C CYS A 68 -8.12 -7.14 3.42
N SER A 69 -8.84 -8.18 2.99
CA SER A 69 -10.00 -8.73 3.72
C SER A 69 -9.67 -10.03 4.46
N LEU A 70 -8.39 -10.35 4.61
CA LEU A 70 -7.95 -11.49 5.41
C LEU A 70 -7.69 -11.01 6.84
N PRO A 71 -8.15 -11.76 7.86
CA PRO A 71 -7.87 -11.43 9.25
C PRO A 71 -6.35 -11.43 9.45
N ARG A 72 -5.83 -10.35 10.03
CA ARG A 72 -4.39 -10.21 10.20
C ARG A 72 -3.83 -11.31 11.11
N THR A 73 -3.01 -12.20 10.55
CA THR A 73 -2.31 -13.25 11.30
C THR A 73 -1.00 -12.78 11.93
N LEU A 74 -0.53 -11.57 11.60
CA LEU A 74 0.77 -11.05 12.02
C LEU A 74 0.62 -9.92 13.04
N ARG A 75 1.35 -10.02 14.17
CA ARG A 75 1.41 -8.94 15.16
C ARG A 75 2.08 -7.69 14.57
N PRO A 76 1.71 -6.47 15.04
CA PRO A 76 2.39 -5.25 14.65
C PRO A 76 3.88 -5.35 15.02
N VAL A 77 4.78 -5.06 14.08
CA VAL A 77 6.22 -4.93 14.36
C VAL A 77 6.71 -3.66 13.67
N PRO A 78 7.45 -2.77 14.36
CA PRO A 78 8.07 -1.62 13.71
C PRO A 78 8.93 -2.04 12.51
N GLY A 79 8.89 -1.26 11.42
CA GLY A 79 9.63 -1.58 10.19
C GLY A 79 8.97 -2.64 9.29
N ARG A 80 7.70 -2.96 9.52
CA ARG A 80 6.85 -3.75 8.59
C ARG A 80 5.83 -2.84 7.90
N PRO A 81 5.28 -3.24 6.74
CA PRO A 81 4.17 -2.53 6.12
C PRO A 81 3.05 -2.25 7.11
N ALA A 82 2.36 -1.12 6.92
CA ALA A 82 1.06 -0.91 7.55
C ALA A 82 0.03 -1.89 6.96
N TRP A 83 -0.96 -2.25 7.77
CA TRP A 83 -2.06 -3.13 7.38
C TRP A 83 -3.39 -2.40 7.58
N PHE A 84 -4.22 -2.43 6.55
CA PHE A 84 -5.59 -1.95 6.55
C PHE A 84 -6.48 -3.16 6.26
N GLU A 85 -6.90 -3.83 7.32
CA GLU A 85 -7.86 -4.93 7.23
C GLU A 85 -9.25 -4.32 7.05
N PHE A 86 -9.92 -4.61 5.92
CA PHE A 86 -11.17 -3.97 5.52
C PHE A 86 -12.29 -4.99 5.32
N HIS A 87 -13.37 -4.81 6.06
CA HIS A 87 -14.59 -5.61 6.06
C HIS A 87 -15.81 -4.67 5.99
N PRO A 88 -16.20 -4.17 4.79
CA PRO A 88 -17.18 -3.08 4.64
C PRO A 88 -18.59 -3.37 5.18
N TYR A 89 -18.89 -4.63 5.49
CA TYR A 89 -20.19 -5.08 5.99
C TYR A 89 -20.13 -5.58 7.44
N GLU A 90 -19.00 -5.40 8.11
CA GLU A 90 -18.79 -5.75 9.51
C GLU A 90 -18.60 -4.48 10.35
N SER A 91 -18.72 -4.62 11.67
CA SER A 91 -18.36 -3.59 12.65
C SER A 91 -17.31 -4.19 13.60
N PRO A 92 -16.11 -3.59 13.70
CA PRO A 92 -15.64 -2.42 12.94
C PRO A 92 -15.45 -2.73 11.44
N ALA A 93 -15.69 -1.74 10.58
CA ALA A 93 -15.48 -1.87 9.13
C ALA A 93 -13.99 -1.98 8.76
N ALA A 94 -13.10 -1.42 9.58
CA ALA A 94 -11.66 -1.62 9.40
C ALA A 94 -10.88 -1.77 10.70
N ARG A 95 -9.77 -2.51 10.59
CA ARG A 95 -8.75 -2.67 11.61
C ARG A 95 -7.41 -2.30 11.01
N ILE A 96 -6.75 -1.32 11.61
CA ILE A 96 -5.55 -0.71 11.04
C ILE A 96 -4.39 -0.97 11.97
N SER A 97 -3.25 -1.39 11.41
CA SER A 97 -2.01 -1.50 12.16
C SER A 97 -0.87 -0.78 11.48
N ILE A 98 -0.23 0.08 12.26
CA ILE A 98 0.73 1.09 11.81
C ILE A 98 1.81 1.17 12.87
N ASP A 99 3.08 0.99 12.52
CA ASP A 99 4.23 1.28 13.41
C ASP A 99 4.10 0.70 14.84
N GLY A 100 3.59 -0.53 14.95
CA GLY A 100 3.37 -1.17 16.26
C GLY A 100 2.03 -0.85 16.93
N GLN A 101 1.30 0.17 16.44
CA GLN A 101 0.00 0.59 16.93
C GLN A 101 -1.15 -0.13 16.22
N TYR A 102 -2.34 -0.09 16.84
CA TYR A 102 -3.56 -0.70 16.35
C TYR A 102 -4.76 0.21 16.63
N PHE A 103 -5.62 0.37 15.62
CA PHE A 103 -6.82 1.20 15.69
C PHE A 103 -7.96 0.53 14.92
N GLU A 104 -9.20 0.88 15.28
CA GLU A 104 -10.41 0.39 14.63
C GLU A 104 -11.22 1.57 14.09
N MET A 105 -11.89 1.36 12.96
CA MET A 105 -12.80 2.33 12.36
C MET A 105 -14.16 1.65 12.16
N GLU A 106 -15.20 2.22 12.79
CA GLU A 106 -16.57 1.70 12.68
C GLU A 106 -17.10 1.80 11.25
N GLU A 107 -16.82 2.92 10.60
CA GLU A 107 -17.14 3.19 9.20
C GLU A 107 -15.87 3.68 8.50
N VAL A 108 -15.76 3.39 7.21
CA VAL A 108 -14.64 3.82 6.37
C VAL A 108 -15.20 4.29 5.04
N ASP A 109 -14.95 5.54 4.70
CA ASP A 109 -15.18 6.04 3.36
C ASP A 109 -13.88 6.03 2.51
N LEU A 110 -14.00 6.44 1.25
CA LEU A 110 -12.85 6.49 0.34
C LEU A 110 -11.80 7.52 0.79
N LEU A 111 -12.21 8.64 1.39
CA LEU A 111 -11.30 9.68 1.85
C LEU A 111 -10.49 9.22 3.07
N ASP A 112 -11.12 8.47 3.98
CA ASP A 112 -10.44 7.84 5.10
C ASP A 112 -9.33 6.91 4.62
N LEU A 113 -9.66 6.03 3.65
CA LEU A 113 -8.69 5.11 3.05
C LEU A 113 -7.54 5.87 2.37
N LEU A 114 -7.86 6.91 1.58
CA LEU A 114 -6.86 7.72 0.89
C LEU A 114 -5.97 8.49 1.87
N SER A 115 -6.52 8.98 2.98
CA SER A 115 -5.77 9.67 4.03
C SER A 115 -4.69 8.75 4.63
N VAL A 116 -5.04 7.51 4.94
CA VAL A 116 -4.07 6.51 5.43
C VAL A 116 -3.01 6.21 4.38
N ILE A 117 -3.40 6.05 3.11
CA ILE A 117 -2.47 5.84 2.00
C ILE A 117 -1.47 6.99 1.88
N ASP A 118 -1.96 8.23 1.92
CA ASP A 118 -1.14 9.43 1.75
C ASP A 118 -0.13 9.60 2.89
N ASP A 119 -0.56 9.35 4.13
CA ASP A 119 0.31 9.36 5.30
C ASP A 119 1.46 8.34 5.15
N ARG A 120 1.15 7.11 4.74
CA ARG A 120 2.17 6.07 4.54
C ARG A 120 3.12 6.40 3.40
N ALA A 121 2.58 6.91 2.29
CA ALA A 121 3.39 7.29 1.15
C ALA A 121 4.27 8.50 1.44
N ALA A 122 3.85 9.43 2.30
CA ALA A 122 4.67 10.55 2.74
C ALA A 122 5.79 10.08 3.69
N ALA A 123 5.46 9.23 4.66
CA ALA A 123 6.44 8.68 5.59
C ALA A 123 7.55 7.88 4.88
N ALA A 124 7.19 7.07 3.88
CA ALA A 124 8.14 6.28 3.10
C ALA A 124 9.09 7.12 2.23
N ARG A 125 8.69 8.33 1.84
CA ARG A 125 9.57 9.25 1.09
C ARG A 125 10.49 10.07 1.99
N ALA A 126 10.21 10.12 3.29
CA ALA A 126 10.95 10.93 4.26
C ALA A 126 12.04 10.14 5.01
N GLY A 127 11.98 8.81 4.98
CA GLY A 127 12.98 7.90 5.55
C GLY A 127 13.97 7.40 4.51
#